data_AF-A0A915IXK9-F1
#
_entry.id   AF-A0A915IXK9-F1
#
_cell.length_a   1.000
_cell.length_b   1.000
_cell.length_c   1.000
_cell.angle_alpha   90.00
_cell.angle_beta   90.00
_cell.angle_gamma   90.00
#
_symmetry.space_group_name_H-M   'P 1'
#
loop_
_entity.id
_entity.type
_entity.pdbx_description
1 polymer ?
#
loop_
_entity_poly.entity_id
_entity_poly.type
_entity_poly.pdbx_seq_one_letter_code
_entity_poly.pdbx_strand_id
1 'polypeptide(L)' 'MTEILERMAPRIICACTSQFFGEFCEYEVDYCKDVDCKNNGTCLSDSRMRNFTCSCASRFS' A
#
# COMPACT_ATOMS: atom_id res chain seq x y z
N MET A 1 35.73 -13.28 5.39
CA MET A 1 35.58 -13.78 3.99
C MET A 1 34.11 -14.11 3.64
N THR A 2 33.13 -13.78 4.48
CA THR A 2 31.68 -13.96 4.21
C THR A 2 31.00 -12.74 3.56
N GLU A 3 31.77 -11.81 2.99
CA GLU A 3 31.24 -10.55 2.43
C GLU A 3 31.33 -10.46 0.89
N ILE A 4 31.78 -11.53 0.22
CA ILE A 4 32.01 -11.52 -1.23
C ILE A 4 30.92 -12.30 -2.01
N LEU A 5 30.12 -13.15 -1.34
CA LEU A 5 29.10 -13.97 -2.02
C LEU A 5 27.71 -13.29 -2.11
N GLU A 6 27.41 -12.29 -1.28
CA GLU A 6 26.13 -11.55 -1.30
C GLU A 6 26.10 -10.41 -2.34
N ARG A 7 27.21 -10.18 -3.08
CA ARG A 7 27.36 -9.02 -3.99
C ARG A 7 27.22 -9.34 -5.48
N MET A 8 26.82 -10.56 -5.84
CA MET A 8 26.61 -10.95 -7.24
C MET A 8 25.20 -11.47 -7.53
N ALA A 9 24.22 -11.15 -6.67
CA ALA A 9 22.81 -11.30 -7.05
C ALA A 9 22.49 -10.25 -8.13
N PRO A 10 21.88 -10.62 -9.26
CA PRO A 10 21.36 -9.63 -10.20
C PRO A 10 20.36 -8.74 -9.46
N ARG A 11 20.43 -7.42 -9.66
CA ARG A 11 19.35 -6.53 -9.21
C ARG A 11 18.09 -6.89 -10.00
N ILE A 12 17.20 -7.65 -9.37
CA ILE A 12 15.87 -7.92 -9.89
C ILE A 12 15.05 -6.67 -9.60
N ILE A 13 14.60 -5.99 -10.66
CA ILE A 13 13.71 -4.84 -10.55
C ILE A 13 12.35 -5.28 -11.06
N CYS A 14 11.36 -5.35 -10.17
CA CYS A 14 9.98 -5.59 -10.56
C CYS A 14 9.34 -4.28 -11.04
N ALA A 15 8.70 -4.33 -12.21
CA ALA A 15 7.88 -3.23 -12.70
C ALA A 15 6.49 -3.32 -12.05
N CYS A 16 6.28 -2.58 -10.97
CA CYS A 16 4.99 -2.61 -10.27
C CYS A 16 3.89 -1.93 -11.09
N THR A 17 2.69 -2.50 -11.02
CA THR A 17 1.49 -1.74 -11.40
C THR A 17 1.29 -0.62 -10.37
N SER A 18 0.52 0.40 -10.71
CA SER A 18 0.34 1.56 -9.82
C SER A 18 -0.36 1.27 -8.49
N GLN A 19 -0.78 0.03 -8.25
CA GLN A 19 -1.45 -0.41 -7.02
C GLN A 19 -0.48 -1.05 -6.03
N PHE A 20 0.77 -1.29 -6.43
CA PHE A 20 1.77 -1.96 -5.62
C PHE A 20 3.09 -1.17 -5.58
N PHE A 21 3.88 -1.38 -4.54
CA PHE A 21 5.22 -0.83 -4.36
C PHE A 21 6.10 -1.81 -3.57
N GLY A 22 7.40 -1.52 -3.49
CA GLY A 22 8.41 -2.40 -2.89
C GLY A 22 9.43 -2.89 -3.92
N GLU A 23 10.45 -3.61 -3.48
CA GLU A 23 11.47 -4.18 -4.38
C GLU A 23 10.87 -5.26 -5.28
N PHE A 24 9.90 -5.99 -4.75
CA PHE A 24 9.20 -7.11 -5.38
C PHE A 24 7.70 -6.84 -5.57
N CYS A 25 7.26 -5.58 -5.47
CA CYS A 25 5.85 -5.19 -5.52
C CYS A 25 4.99 -5.89 -4.45
N GLU A 26 5.58 -6.15 -3.30
CA GLU A 26 5.00 -6.91 -2.19
C GLU A 26 4.04 -6.10 -1.32
N TYR A 27 4.00 -4.77 -1.47
CA TYR A 27 3.15 -3.89 -0.71
C TYR A 27 2.05 -3.29 -1.58
N GLU A 28 0.80 -3.35 -1.13
CA GLU A 28 -0.30 -2.62 -1.75
C GLU A 28 -0.31 -1.16 -1.32
N VAL A 29 -0.66 -0.27 -2.24
CA VAL A 29 -0.88 1.14 -1.94
C VAL A 29 -2.08 1.25 -0.99
N ASP A 30 -1.81 1.78 0.20
CA ASP A 30 -2.86 2.14 1.16
C ASP A 30 -3.39 3.55 0.85
N TYR A 31 -4.57 3.61 0.25
CA TYR A 31 -5.25 4.88 -0.06
C TYR A 31 -5.80 5.58 1.17
N CYS A 32 -5.77 4.94 2.34
CA CYS A 32 -6.17 5.52 3.62
C CYS A 32 -5.00 6.14 4.41
N LYS A 33 -3.74 5.97 3.97
CA LYS A 33 -2.54 6.32 4.75
C LYS A 33 -2.52 7.77 5.26
N ASP A 34 -3.13 8.70 4.53
CA ASP A 34 -3.21 10.13 4.88
C ASP A 34 -4.67 10.63 4.90
N VAL A 35 -5.62 9.75 5.20
CA VAL A 35 -7.06 10.05 5.20
C VAL A 35 -7.62 10.09 6.61
N ASP A 36 -8.07 11.27 7.02
CA ASP A 36 -8.82 11.47 8.25
C ASP A 36 -10.34 11.48 8.00
N CYS A 37 -10.98 10.31 8.15
CA CYS A 37 -12.44 10.24 8.12
C CYS A 37 -13.07 10.98 9.30
N LYS A 38 -14.02 11.88 9.01
CA LYS A 38 -14.72 12.67 10.03
C LYS A 38 -15.70 11.81 10.83
N ASN A 39 -16.15 12.35 11.97
CA ASN A 39 -17.17 11.75 12.83
C ASN A 39 -16.87 10.30 13.24
N ASN A 40 -15.60 10.00 13.47
CA ASN A 40 -15.14 8.68 13.86
C ASN A 40 -15.48 7.58 12.83
N GLY A 41 -15.51 7.95 11.54
CA GLY A 41 -15.67 7.02 10.43
C GLY A 41 -14.44 6.15 10.20
N THR A 42 -14.64 5.00 9.57
CA THR A 42 -13.57 4.06 9.21
C THR A 42 -13.19 4.25 7.75
N CYS A 43 -11.91 4.48 7.48
CA CYS A 43 -11.42 4.51 6.10
C CYS A 43 -11.28 3.10 5.54
N LEU A 44 -11.75 2.90 4.31
CA LEU A 44 -11.65 1.67 3.55
C LEU A 44 -10.87 1.94 2.26
N SER A 45 -9.70 1.33 2.13
CA SER A 45 -8.87 1.41 0.93
C SER A 45 -9.42 0.49 -0.16
N ASP A 46 -9.55 0.98 -1.40
CA ASP A 46 -9.99 0.21 -2.57
C ASP A 46 -8.92 0.26 -3.67
N SER A 47 -8.09 -0.78 -3.71
CA SER A 47 -7.03 -0.96 -4.71
C SER A 47 -7.57 -1.14 -6.14
N ARG A 48 -8.82 -1.62 -6.32
CA ARG A 48 -9.42 -1.82 -7.64
C ARG A 48 -9.81 -0.49 -8.26
N MET A 49 -10.42 0.39 -7.48
CA MET A 49 -10.80 1.74 -7.91
C MET A 49 -9.67 2.77 -7.76
N ARG A 50 -8.55 2.39 -7.12
CA ARG A 50 -7.43 3.28 -6.78
C ARG A 50 -7.90 4.47 -5.95
N ASN A 51 -8.75 4.20 -4.98
CA ASN A 51 -9.40 5.22 -4.16
C ASN A 51 -9.64 4.71 -2.74
N PHE A 52 -10.18 5.56 -1.87
CA PHE A 52 -10.68 5.18 -0.56
C PHE A 52 -12.16 5.55 -0.41
N THR A 53 -12.81 4.99 0.61
CA THR A 53 -14.16 5.39 1.04
C THR A 53 -14.19 5.51 2.56
N CYS A 54 -14.80 6.57 3.08
CA CYS A 54 -15.08 6.68 4.51
C CYS A 54 -16.44 6.05 4.81
N SER A 55 -16.43 4.96 5.58
CA SER A 55 -17.64 4.38 6.16
C SER A 55 -18.00 5.11 7.45
N CYS A 56 -19.16 5.75 7.50
CA CYS A 56 -19.63 6.42 8.71
C CYS A 56 -19.88 5.39 9.83
N ALA A 57 -19.53 5.76 11.07
CA ALA A 57 -19.92 4.96 12.23
C ALA A 57 -21.46 4.93 12.34
N SER A 58 -22.03 3.86 12.89
CA SER A 58 -23.48 3.58 12.93
C SER A 58 -24.37 4.65 13.60
N ARG A 59 -23.79 5.71 14.18
CA ARG A 59 -24.49 6.88 14.72
C ARG A 59 -24.53 8.10 13.78
N PHE A 60 -23.87 8.01 12.63
CA PHE A 60 -23.78 9.06 11.61
C PHE A 60 -24.18 8.45 10.26
N SER A 61 -25.02 9.16 9.50
CA SER A 61 -25.46 8.77 8.14
C SER A 61 -25.08 9.83 7.13
#